data_AF-A0A1E5L1G1-F1
#
_entry.id   AF-A0A1E5L1G1-F1
#
_cell.length_a   1.000
_cell.length_b   1.000
_cell.length_c   1.000
_cell.angle_alpha   90.00
_cell.angle_beta   90.00
_cell.angle_gamma   90.00
#
_symmetry.space_group_name_H-M   'P 1'
#
loop_
_entity.id
_entity.type
_entity.pdbx_description
1 polymer ?
#
loop_
_entity_poly.entity_id
_entity_poly.type
_entity_poly.pdbx_seq_one_letter_code
_entity_poly.pdbx_strand_id
1 'polypeptide(L)'
;MSIGIIIDEPKNEEEQLFFIPVATEEFFTNYWLKASNELQLSWVPIFETGIVIEKEDMPVILKEIKLVKEWIEKNIKNKDIKIDIQKRINYILENLPKAFEKENIKLYVG
;
A
#
# COMPACT_ATOMS: atom_id res chain seq x y z
N MET A 1 -5.99 8.46 -11.83
CA MET A 1 -5.87 6.99 -11.89
C MET A 1 -5.78 6.46 -10.45
N SER A 2 -5.60 5.16 -10.22
CA SER A 2 -5.57 4.57 -8.87
C SER A 2 -4.32 3.74 -8.69
N ILE A 3 -3.73 3.83 -7.50
CA ILE A 3 -2.60 3.01 -7.11
C ILE A 3 -3.13 1.74 -6.46
N GLY A 4 -2.61 0.60 -6.90
CA GLY A 4 -2.97 -0.71 -6.42
C GLY A 4 -1.79 -1.66 -6.39
N ILE A 5 -2.01 -2.83 -5.80
CA ILE A 5 -1.06 -3.93 -5.77
C ILE A 5 -1.66 -5.08 -6.56
N ILE A 6 -0.92 -5.59 -7.54
CA ILE A 6 -1.28 -6.74 -8.37
C ILE A 6 -0.16 -7.77 -8.33
N ILE A 7 -0.43 -8.98 -8.82
CA ILE A 7 0.63 -9.94 -9.09
C ILE A 7 1.33 -9.52 -10.39
N ASP A 8 2.67 -9.47 -10.35
CA ASP A 8 3.50 -9.01 -11.48
C ASP A 8 3.40 -9.95 -12.70
N GLU A 9 3.47 -11.27 -12.44
CA GLU A 9 3.34 -12.32 -13.46
C GLU A 9 2.28 -13.36 -13.07
N PRO A 10 0.97 -13.07 -13.26
CA PRO A 10 -0.10 -13.96 -12.86
C PRO A 10 -0.18 -15.20 -13.78
N LYS A 11 -0.31 -16.39 -13.19
CA LYS A 11 -0.27 -17.69 -13.89
C LYS A 11 -1.65 -18.27 -14.18
N ASN A 12 -2.71 -17.72 -13.60
CA ASN A 12 -4.09 -18.21 -13.72
C ASN A 12 -5.08 -17.05 -13.55
N GLU A 13 -6.36 -17.30 -13.83
CA GLU A 13 -7.43 -16.29 -13.74
C GLU A 13 -7.60 -15.73 -12.32
N GLU A 14 -7.42 -16.55 -11.28
CA GLU A 14 -7.49 -16.09 -9.89
C GLU A 14 -6.40 -15.05 -9.60
N GLU A 15 -5.17 -15.30 -10.05
CA GLU A 15 -4.04 -14.38 -9.90
C GLU A 15 -4.20 -13.12 -10.76
N GLN A 16 -4.83 -13.21 -11.93
CA GLN A 16 -5.15 -12.05 -12.76
C GLN A 16 -6.19 -11.13 -12.10
N LEU A 17 -7.09 -11.69 -11.30
CA LEU A 17 -8.10 -10.94 -10.56
C LEU A 17 -7.62 -10.47 -9.18
N PHE A 18 -6.41 -10.86 -8.76
CA PHE A 18 -5.84 -10.40 -7.51
C PHE A 18 -5.56 -8.89 -7.56
N PHE A 19 -6.15 -8.16 -6.62
CA PHE A 19 -5.97 -6.72 -6.53
C PHE A 19 -6.12 -6.24 -5.08
N ILE A 20 -5.10 -5.55 -4.56
CA ILE A 20 -5.17 -4.82 -3.29
C ILE A 20 -5.22 -3.32 -3.60
N PRO A 21 -6.36 -2.65 -3.42
CA PRO A 21 -6.45 -1.21 -3.62
C PRO A 21 -5.67 -0.43 -2.56
N VAL A 22 -4.78 0.47 -3.00
CA VAL A 22 -4.05 1.37 -2.10
C VAL A 22 -4.81 2.68 -1.92
N ALA A 23 -4.90 3.49 -2.97
CA ALA A 23 -5.55 4.79 -2.95
C ALA A 23 -5.84 5.28 -4.39
N THR A 24 -6.70 6.28 -4.53
CA THR A 24 -6.67 7.10 -5.75
C THR A 24 -5.38 7.93 -5.75
N GLU A 25 -4.88 8.33 -6.91
CA GLU A 25 -3.69 9.21 -7.00
C GLU A 25 -3.87 10.47 -6.16
N GLU A 26 -5.03 11.12 -6.24
CA GLU A 26 -5.33 12.32 -5.45
C GLU A 26 -5.18 12.07 -3.94
N PHE A 27 -5.74 10.96 -3.43
CA PHE A 27 -5.61 10.62 -2.01
C PHE A 27 -4.18 10.23 -1.64
N PHE A 28 -3.48 9.56 -2.56
CA PHE A 28 -2.09 9.19 -2.35
C PHE A 28 -1.20 10.43 -2.22
N THR A 29 -1.25 11.35 -3.19
CA THR A 29 -0.48 12.60 -3.16
C THR A 29 -0.81 13.44 -1.92
N ASN A 30 -2.09 13.61 -1.61
CA ASN A 30 -2.53 14.50 -0.53
C ASN A 30 -2.24 13.97 0.88
N TYR A 31 -2.22 12.64 1.07
CA TYR A 31 -2.12 12.04 2.40
C TYR A 31 -0.96 11.07 2.55
N TRP A 32 -0.82 10.10 1.64
CA TRP A 32 0.21 9.05 1.75
C TRP A 32 1.60 9.60 1.47
N LEU A 33 1.78 10.27 0.33
CA LEU A 33 3.05 10.86 -0.06
C LEU A 33 3.47 11.95 0.93
N LYS A 34 2.51 12.79 1.36
CA LYS A 34 2.75 13.80 2.39
C LYS A 34 3.26 13.18 3.70
N ALA A 35 2.55 12.19 4.24
CA ALA A 35 2.96 11.49 5.46
C ALA A 35 4.34 10.86 5.30
N SER A 36 4.58 10.22 4.15
CA SER A 36 5.81 9.50 3.87
C SER A 36 7.01 10.44 3.75
N ASN A 37 6.84 11.61 3.15
CA ASN A 37 7.87 12.65 3.08
C ASN A 37 8.19 13.23 4.46
N GLU A 38 7.18 13.54 5.27
CA GLU A 38 7.38 14.06 6.64
C GLU A 38 8.07 13.02 7.56
N LEU A 39 7.76 11.74 7.36
CA LEU A 39 8.34 10.63 8.11
C LEU A 39 9.66 10.10 7.51
N GLN A 40 10.11 10.64 6.37
CA GLN A 40 11.32 10.21 5.64
C GLN A 40 11.32 8.70 5.32
N LEU A 41 10.17 8.19 4.86
CA LEU A 41 10.01 6.80 4.45
C LEU A 41 10.66 6.54 3.10
N SER A 42 10.98 5.28 2.80
CA SER A 42 11.69 4.90 1.56
C SER A 42 10.81 4.17 0.56
N TRP A 43 9.91 3.30 1.02
CA TRP A 43 9.10 2.44 0.15
C TRP A 43 7.77 3.07 -0.23
N VAL A 44 7.02 3.59 0.75
CA VAL A 44 5.69 4.14 0.47
C VAL A 44 5.73 5.28 -0.55
N PRO A 45 6.67 6.26 -0.52
CA PRO A 45 6.69 7.36 -1.51
C PRO A 45 6.79 6.91 -2.96
N ILE A 46 7.40 5.75 -3.22
CA ILE A 46 7.67 5.28 -4.58
C ILE A 46 6.58 4.37 -5.13
N PHE A 47 5.49 4.13 -4.38
CA PHE A 47 4.36 3.30 -4.85
C PHE A 47 3.73 3.82 -6.14
N GLU A 48 3.64 5.14 -6.34
CA GLU A 48 3.07 5.72 -7.56
C GLU A 48 4.00 5.61 -8.79
N THR A 49 5.24 5.12 -8.61
CA THR A 49 6.23 5.04 -9.69
C THR A 49 6.24 3.70 -10.44
N GLY A 50 5.51 2.69 -9.93
CA GLY A 50 5.53 1.35 -10.49
C GLY A 50 6.74 0.56 -10.02
N ILE A 51 6.61 -0.17 -8.90
CA ILE A 51 7.69 -0.98 -8.33
C ILE A 51 7.28 -2.43 -8.13
N VAL A 52 8.25 -3.32 -8.27
CA VAL A 52 8.08 -4.73 -7.90
C VAL A 52 8.57 -4.92 -6.46
N ILE A 53 7.76 -5.58 -5.63
CA ILE A 53 8.07 -5.90 -4.24
C ILE A 53 8.14 -7.41 -4.06
N GLU A 54 9.14 -7.86 -3.30
CA GLU A 54 9.37 -9.26 -2.97
C GLU A 54 9.07 -9.53 -1.48
N LYS A 55 9.07 -10.80 -1.10
CA LYS A 55 8.69 -11.24 0.26
C LYS A 55 9.63 -10.67 1.33
N GLU A 56 10.87 -10.42 0.95
CA GLU A 56 11.95 -9.90 1.77
C GLU A 56 11.73 -8.42 2.13
N ASP A 57 11.06 -7.66 1.27
CA ASP A 57 10.78 -6.23 1.47
C ASP A 57 9.56 -5.99 2.38
N MET A 58 8.66 -6.97 2.43
CA MET A 58 7.37 -6.90 3.10
C MET A 58 7.46 -6.46 4.58
N PRO A 59 8.41 -6.92 5.43
CA PRO A 59 8.54 -6.44 6.79
C PRO A 59 8.77 -4.92 6.89
N VAL A 60 9.58 -4.35 5.98
CA VAL A 60 9.88 -2.92 5.95
C VAL A 60 8.67 -2.15 5.43
N ILE A 61 8.05 -2.61 4.35
CA ILE A 61 6.85 -2.00 3.76
C ILE A 61 5.70 -1.95 4.78
N LEU A 62 5.42 -3.05 5.48
CA LEU A 62 4.36 -3.08 6.50
C LEU A 62 4.64 -2.14 7.67
N LYS A 63 5.92 -1.97 8.04
CA LYS A 63 6.32 -1.02 9.08
C LYS A 63 6.04 0.42 8.62
N GLU A 64 6.42 0.77 7.40
CA GLU A 64 6.17 2.09 6.84
C GLU A 64 4.67 2.40 6.73
N ILE A 65 3.87 1.45 6.24
CA ILE A 65 2.41 1.61 6.15
C ILE A 65 1.78 1.84 7.53
N LYS A 66 2.28 1.18 8.59
CA LYS A 66 1.84 1.43 9.97
C LYS A 66 2.20 2.85 10.43
N LEU A 67 3.38 3.37 10.08
CA LEU A 67 3.76 4.74 10.39
C LEU A 67 2.85 5.77 9.68
N VAL A 68 2.50 5.51 8.42
CA VAL A 68 1.52 6.33 7.69
C VAL A 68 0.17 6.32 8.39
N LYS A 69 -0.30 5.15 8.87
CA LYS A 69 -1.55 5.05 9.65
C LYS A 69 -1.53 5.93 10.90
N GLU A 70 -0.43 5.88 11.65
CA GLU A 70 -0.26 6.68 12.87
C GLU A 70 -0.18 8.18 12.57
N TRP A 71 0.48 8.56 11.46
CA TRP A 71 0.53 9.94 11.03
C TRP A 71 -0.86 10.47 10.66
N ILE A 72 -1.65 9.67 9.93
CA ILE A 72 -3.02 10.04 9.57
C ILE A 72 -3.89 10.21 10.81
N GLU A 73 -3.74 9.32 11.80
CA GLU A 73 -4.46 9.40 13.07
C GLU A 73 -4.22 10.73 13.78
N LYS A 74 -2.97 11.22 13.76
CA LYS A 74 -2.54 12.43 14.46
C LYS A 74 -2.82 13.73 13.69
N ASN A 75 -2.70 13.72 12.37
CA ASN A 75 -2.67 14.95 11.56
C ASN A 75 -3.98 15.25 10.82
N ILE A 76 -4.80 14.24 10.51
CA ILE A 76 -6.02 14.44 9.72
C ILE A 76 -7.21 14.71 10.65
N LYS A 77 -7.74 15.93 10.57
CA LYS A 77 -8.89 16.39 11.38
C LYS A 77 -10.24 15.92 10.83
N ASN A 78 -10.35 15.79 9.50
CA ASN A 78 -11.59 15.32 8.87
C ASN A 78 -11.77 13.82 9.17
N LYS A 79 -12.81 13.48 9.93
CA LYS A 79 -13.07 12.11 10.40
C LYS A 79 -13.39 11.16 9.26
N ASP A 80 -14.16 11.58 8.27
CA ASP A 80 -14.59 10.71 7.16
C ASP A 80 -13.39 10.31 6.30
N ILE A 81 -12.56 11.30 5.92
CA ILE A 81 -11.31 11.08 5.18
C ILE A 81 -10.38 10.15 5.95
N LYS A 82 -10.23 10.39 7.26
CA LYS A 82 -9.39 9.56 8.13
C LYS A 82 -9.87 8.11 8.18
N ILE A 83 -11.18 7.90 8.37
CA ILE A 83 -11.78 6.56 8.39
C ILE A 83 -11.54 5.84 7.06
N ASP A 84 -11.73 6.53 5.93
CA ASP A 84 -11.59 5.93 4.61
C ASP A 84 -10.15 5.50 4.31
N ILE A 85 -9.16 6.34 4.63
CA ILE A 85 -7.76 5.96 4.45
C ILE A 85 -7.37 4.83 5.42
N GLN A 86 -7.83 4.87 6.66
CA GLN A 86 -7.55 3.80 7.63
C GLN A 86 -8.15 2.46 7.21
N LYS A 87 -9.35 2.44 6.62
CA LYS A 87 -9.93 1.22 6.04
C LYS A 87 -9.01 0.62 4.99
N ARG A 88 -8.49 1.45 4.07
CA ARG A 88 -7.54 1.01 3.03
C ARG A 88 -6.25 0.47 3.64
N ILE A 89 -5.65 1.21 4.57
CA ILE A 89 -4.42 0.76 5.24
C ILE A 89 -4.63 -0.57 5.96
N ASN A 90 -5.72 -0.71 6.73
CA ASN A 90 -6.01 -1.96 7.44
C ASN A 90 -6.20 -3.13 6.46
N TYR A 91 -6.90 -2.89 5.35
CA TYR A 91 -7.06 -3.90 4.31
C TYR A 91 -5.71 -4.33 3.72
N ILE A 92 -4.79 -3.40 3.45
CA ILE A 92 -3.44 -3.74 2.98
C ILE A 92 -2.66 -4.52 4.04
N LEU A 93 -2.63 -4.03 5.28
CA LEU A 93 -1.90 -4.68 6.38
C LEU A 93 -2.38 -6.12 6.64
N GLU A 94 -3.66 -6.40 6.35
CA GLU A 94 -4.23 -7.73 6.49
C GLU A 94 -3.95 -8.63 5.27
N ASN A 95 -4.06 -8.10 4.04
CA ASN A 95 -4.04 -8.92 2.82
C ASN A 95 -2.67 -9.02 2.16
N LEU A 96 -1.80 -8.00 2.31
CA LEU A 96 -0.45 -8.03 1.75
C LEU A 96 0.39 -9.21 2.28
N PRO A 97 0.39 -9.55 3.59
CA PRO A 97 1.12 -10.72 4.06
C PRO A 97 0.58 -12.03 3.46
N LYS A 98 -0.74 -12.16 3.35
CA LYS A 98 -1.42 -13.34 2.80
C LYS A 98 -1.04 -13.58 1.34
N ALA A 99 -0.80 -12.51 0.58
CA ALA A 99 -0.36 -12.59 -0.81
C ALA A 99 1.01 -13.29 -0.97
N PHE A 100 1.88 -13.20 0.04
CA PHE A 100 3.21 -13.84 0.05
C PHE A 100 3.24 -15.21 0.76
N GLU A 101 2.08 -15.76 1.15
CA GLU A 101 1.99 -17.14 1.65
C GLU A 101 2.22 -18.16 0.52
N LYS A 102 1.79 -17.83 -0.70
CA LYS A 102 2.13 -18.60 -1.90
C LYS A 102 3.62 -18.37 -2.21
N GLU A 103 4.37 -19.45 -2.40
CA GLU A 103 5.82 -19.36 -2.67
C GLU A 103 6.11 -18.65 -4.00
N ASN A 104 7.18 -17.85 -4.02
CA ASN A 104 7.74 -17.22 -5.21
C ASN A 104 6.79 -16.28 -5.98
N ILE A 105 5.98 -15.50 -5.26
CA ILE A 105 5.16 -14.41 -5.84
C ILE A 105 5.93 -13.09 -5.76
N LYS A 106 5.90 -12.34 -6.87
CA LYS A 106 6.27 -10.93 -6.94
C LYS A 106 5.01 -10.10 -7.11
N LEU A 107 4.93 -8.99 -6.40
CA LEU A 107 3.80 -8.07 -6.53
C LEU A 107 4.27 -6.77 -7.16
N TYR A 108 3.48 -6.24 -8.08
CA TYR A 108 3.67 -4.91 -8.64
C TYR A 108 2.80 -3.90 -7.89
N VAL A 109 3.35 -2.74 -7.55
CA VAL A 109 2.65 -1.62 -6.93
C VAL A 109 2.74 -0.40 -7.86
N GLY A 110 1.60 0.14 -8.26
CA GLY A 110 1.49 1.29 -9.17
C GLY A 110 0.05 1.73 -9.39
#